data_AF-A0AAX0WPC5-F1
#
_entry.id   AF-A0AAX0WPC5-F1
#
_cell.length_a   1.000
_cell.length_b   1.000
_cell.length_c   1.000
_cell.angle_alpha   90.00
_cell.angle_beta   90.00
_cell.angle_gamma   90.00
#
_symmetry.space_group_name_H-M   'P 1'
#
loop_
_entity.id
_entity.type
_entity.pdbx_description
1 polymer ?
#
loop_
_entity_poly.entity_id
_entity_poly.type
_entity_poly.pdbx_seq_one_letter_code
_entity_poly.pdbx_strand_id
1 'polypeptide(L)'
;MSEYFLKLPGDSQPRAYSEYEVREFLGQGVIDSKTLTWKQGMEGWQPVAQVLPPMSPVWEETQDQEGKDQPEEQQYRLRYPLNGLAKLSILACFVLLPFMLWSSWIVFSNNVVNYEEIQTLIQQNMVHMPSFAVPLVFFLSILFIPSLLIQLIWLYRASANIQEFQVQGIRFTPFLSVLLSCMPVVGMVLNALVLQEIYKASKNPAEWMLQTPSRSLRLYLLVTTALTLCTLFPFGAEHYVTAFLLTGVLMTAASILWLVCVLQITRKQEELVSKNQNSRS
;
A
#
# COMPACT_ATOMS: atom_id res chain seq x y z
N MET A 1 -17.96 -7.63 32.76
CA MET A 1 -17.65 -8.68 31.77
C MET A 1 -17.52 -9.99 32.53
N SER A 2 -18.10 -11.08 32.04
CA SER A 2 -17.98 -12.38 32.73
C SER A 2 -16.64 -13.02 32.39
N GLU A 3 -15.84 -13.31 33.40
CA GLU A 3 -14.56 -14.02 33.26
C GLU A 3 -14.76 -15.53 33.46
N TYR A 4 -14.15 -16.33 32.58
CA TYR A 4 -14.14 -17.78 32.61
C TYR A 4 -12.73 -18.26 32.94
N PHE A 5 -12.62 -19.13 33.94
CA PHE A 5 -11.36 -19.71 34.36
C PHE A 5 -11.24 -21.09 33.74
N LEU A 6 -10.15 -21.34 33.01
CA LEU A 6 -9.84 -22.65 32.44
C LEU A 6 -8.34 -22.88 32.36
N LYS A 7 -7.95 -24.16 32.26
CA LYS A 7 -6.55 -24.58 32.18
C LYS A 7 -6.25 -25.06 30.76
N LEU A 8 -5.43 -24.29 30.03
CA LEU A 8 -5.00 -24.68 28.69
C LEU A 8 -3.94 -25.79 28.74
N PRO A 9 -3.80 -26.58 27.66
CA PRO A 9 -2.72 -27.55 27.54
C PRO A 9 -1.34 -26.87 27.66
N GLY A 10 -0.58 -27.20 28.71
CA GLY A 10 0.73 -26.62 29.00
C GLY A 10 0.77 -25.60 30.14
N ASP A 11 -0.39 -25.14 30.62
CA ASP A 11 -0.45 -24.26 31.79
C ASP A 11 -0.30 -25.05 33.10
N SER A 12 0.40 -24.48 34.07
CA SER A 12 0.53 -25.03 35.42
C SER A 12 -0.68 -24.72 36.30
N GLN A 13 -1.34 -23.57 36.08
CA GLN A 13 -2.51 -23.12 36.82
C GLN A 13 -3.59 -22.53 35.90
N PRO A 14 -4.88 -22.58 36.29
CA PRO A 14 -5.96 -21.98 35.52
C PRO A 14 -5.82 -20.46 35.42
N ARG A 15 -6.17 -19.90 34.26
CA ARG A 15 -6.15 -18.45 34.00
C ARG A 15 -7.55 -17.97 33.63
N ALA A 16 -7.79 -16.68 33.85
CA ALA A 16 -9.02 -16.00 33.47
C ALA A 16 -8.98 -15.62 31.99
N TYR A 17 -10.07 -15.90 31.28
CA TYR A 17 -10.30 -15.57 29.88
C TYR A 17 -11.70 -14.98 29.72
N SER A 18 -11.85 -14.12 28.72
CA SER A 18 -13.17 -13.62 28.32
C SER A 18 -13.98 -14.70 27.61
N GLU A 19 -15.32 -14.58 27.60
CA GLU A 19 -16.18 -15.52 26.87
C GLU A 19 -15.78 -15.68 25.40
N TYR A 20 -15.35 -14.58 24.78
CA TYR A 20 -14.92 -14.55 23.39
C TYR A 20 -13.69 -15.44 23.16
N GLU A 21 -12.67 -15.30 24.00
CA GLU A 21 -11.45 -16.12 23.93
C GLU A 21 -11.75 -17.59 24.17
N VAL A 22 -12.63 -17.92 25.14
CA VAL A 22 -13.03 -19.31 25.38
C VAL A 22 -13.74 -19.93 24.17
N ARG A 23 -14.59 -19.16 23.48
CA ARG A 23 -15.24 -19.60 22.23
C ARG A 23 -14.24 -19.76 21.08
N GLU A 24 -13.27 -18.85 20.99
CA GLU A 24 -12.20 -18.93 19.99
C GLU A 24 -11.34 -20.18 20.20
N PHE A 25 -10.94 -20.48 21.44
CA PHE A 25 -10.18 -21.69 21.76
C PHE A 25 -10.97 -22.97 21.46
N LEU A 26 -12.29 -22.96 21.68
CA LEU A 26 -13.15 -24.10 21.35
C LEU A 26 -13.28 -24.26 19.82
N GLY A 27 -13.42 -23.15 19.08
CA GLY A 27 -13.51 -23.14 17.62
C GLY A 27 -12.21 -23.52 16.90
N GLN A 28 -11.06 -23.18 17.50
CA GLN A 28 -9.73 -23.56 17.00
C GLN A 28 -9.29 -24.96 17.44
N GLY A 29 -10.08 -25.65 18.27
CA GLY A 29 -9.76 -26.98 18.80
C GLY A 29 -8.62 -27.00 19.84
N VAL A 30 -8.30 -25.85 20.43
CA VAL A 30 -7.29 -25.70 21.49
C VAL A 30 -7.79 -26.31 22.81
N ILE A 31 -9.11 -26.23 23.03
CA ILE A 31 -9.80 -26.88 24.15
C ILE A 31 -10.94 -27.74 23.61
N ASP A 32 -11.24 -28.83 24.32
CA ASP A 32 -12.34 -29.73 23.96
C ASP A 32 -13.63 -29.41 24.74
N SER A 33 -14.75 -29.98 24.32
CA SER A 33 -16.06 -29.81 24.99
C SER A 33 -16.09 -30.34 26.43
N LYS A 34 -15.08 -31.13 26.82
CA LYS A 34 -14.90 -31.72 28.15
C LYS A 34 -13.98 -30.89 29.04
N THR A 35 -13.35 -29.85 28.52
CA THR A 35 -12.40 -29.02 29.25
C THR A 35 -13.12 -28.37 30.42
N LEU A 36 -12.53 -28.53 31.61
CA LEU A 36 -13.09 -28.01 32.85
C LEU A 36 -12.95 -26.49 32.87
N THR A 37 -14.10 -25.83 32.98
CA THR A 37 -14.24 -24.38 33.05
C THR A 37 -15.01 -24.01 34.30
N TRP A 38 -14.60 -22.94 34.96
CA TRP A 38 -15.28 -22.37 36.10
C TRP A 38 -15.61 -20.90 35.84
N LYS A 39 -16.81 -20.47 36.23
CA LYS A 39 -17.24 -19.07 36.15
C LYS A 39 -17.61 -18.59 37.54
N GLN A 40 -17.40 -17.31 37.80
CA GLN A 40 -17.79 -16.69 39.06
C GLN A 40 -19.29 -16.91 39.34
N GLY A 41 -19.59 -17.59 40.45
CA GLY A 41 -20.96 -17.98 40.83
C GLY A 41 -21.30 -19.46 40.64
N MET A 42 -20.37 -20.29 40.16
CA MET A 42 -20.56 -21.75 40.05
C MET A 42 -20.06 -22.49 41.30
N GLU A 43 -20.79 -23.52 41.73
CA GLU A 43 -20.44 -24.37 42.88
C GLU A 43 -19.18 -25.23 42.66
N GLY A 44 -18.78 -25.43 41.40
CA GLY A 44 -17.61 -26.22 41.05
C GLY A 44 -17.26 -26.15 39.56
N TRP A 45 -16.12 -26.74 39.20
CA TRP A 45 -15.65 -26.84 37.81
C TRP A 45 -16.58 -27.73 37.00
N GLN A 46 -17.01 -27.26 35.83
CA GLN A 46 -17.88 -28.01 34.93
C GLN A 46 -17.33 -28.01 33.50
N PRO A 47 -17.67 -29.00 32.67
CA PRO A 47 -17.27 -29.02 31.26
C PRO A 47 -17.74 -27.75 30.53
N VAL A 48 -16.89 -27.20 29.66
CA VAL A 48 -17.16 -25.95 28.93
C VAL A 48 -18.49 -25.99 28.18
N ALA A 49 -18.89 -27.15 27.65
CA ALA A 49 -20.17 -27.31 26.95
C ALA A 49 -21.41 -27.12 27.86
N GLN A 50 -21.27 -27.31 29.18
CA GLN A 50 -22.35 -27.09 30.16
C GLN A 50 -22.37 -25.64 30.64
N VAL A 51 -21.19 -25.03 30.79
CA VAL A 51 -21.06 -23.63 31.26
C VAL A 51 -21.44 -22.64 30.16
N LEU A 52 -21.15 -23.01 28.92
CA LEU A 52 -21.24 -22.15 27.75
C LEU A 52 -22.06 -22.92 26.70
N PRO A 53 -23.40 -22.80 26.73
CA PRO A 53 -24.25 -23.56 25.83
C PRO A 53 -23.86 -23.24 24.38
N PRO A 54 -23.89 -24.24 23.48
CA PRO A 54 -23.76 -24.00 22.06
C PRO A 54 -24.83 -22.96 21.70
N MET A 55 -24.44 -21.92 20.94
CA MET A 55 -25.42 -20.98 20.41
C MET A 55 -26.49 -21.82 19.71
N SER A 56 -27.75 -21.70 20.12
CA SER A 56 -28.87 -22.39 19.48
C SER A 56 -28.76 -22.21 17.97
N PRO A 57 -28.95 -23.27 17.17
CA PRO A 57 -28.69 -23.19 15.75
C PRO A 57 -29.79 -22.35 15.12
N VAL A 58 -29.47 -21.12 14.72
CA VAL A 58 -30.18 -20.42 13.65
C VAL A 58 -29.66 -20.98 12.30
N TRP A 59 -29.62 -22.31 12.17
CA TRP A 59 -28.95 -23.01 11.08
C TRP A 59 -29.76 -24.16 10.48
N GLU A 60 -31.02 -24.36 10.87
CA GLU A 60 -31.88 -25.38 10.25
C GLU A 60 -32.40 -24.99 8.84
N GLU A 61 -32.20 -23.74 8.39
CA GLU A 61 -32.39 -23.37 6.97
C GLU A 61 -31.08 -23.41 6.15
N THR A 62 -29.94 -23.75 6.77
CA THR A 62 -28.62 -23.67 6.12
C THR A 62 -27.98 -25.03 5.85
N GLN A 63 -28.50 -26.11 6.45
CA GLN A 63 -27.94 -27.45 6.21
C GLN A 63 -28.32 -28.09 4.87
N ASP A 64 -29.36 -27.59 4.18
CA ASP A 64 -29.57 -27.93 2.76
C ASP A 64 -28.58 -27.20 1.83
N GLN A 65 -27.71 -26.32 2.36
CA GLN A 65 -26.64 -25.64 1.61
C GLN A 65 -25.23 -26.20 1.90
N GLU A 66 -25.01 -26.96 2.97
CA GLU A 66 -23.67 -27.52 3.30
C GLU A 66 -23.20 -28.65 2.36
N GLY A 67 -24.01 -29.05 1.37
CA GLY A 67 -23.56 -29.83 0.21
C GLY A 67 -22.98 -29.01 -0.94
N LYS A 68 -22.98 -27.67 -0.85
CA LYS A 68 -22.53 -26.74 -1.91
C LYS A 68 -21.29 -25.92 -1.60
N ASP A 69 -20.83 -25.87 -0.35
CA ASP A 69 -19.66 -25.05 0.00
C ASP A 69 -18.35 -25.85 -0.06
N GLN A 70 -17.95 -26.22 -1.29
CA GLN A 70 -16.56 -25.93 -1.66
C GLN A 70 -16.39 -24.41 -1.51
N PRO A 71 -15.27 -23.85 -1.02
CA PRO A 71 -15.10 -22.40 -1.03
C PRO A 71 -15.35 -21.96 -2.46
N GLU A 72 -16.46 -21.24 -2.69
CA GLU A 72 -16.80 -20.74 -4.03
C GLU A 72 -15.52 -20.12 -4.56
N GLU A 73 -14.94 -20.70 -5.62
CA GLU A 73 -13.67 -20.23 -6.13
C GLU A 73 -13.80 -18.72 -6.33
N GLN A 74 -13.14 -17.91 -5.51
CA GLN A 74 -13.46 -16.49 -5.45
C GLN A 74 -13.13 -15.88 -6.81
N GLN A 75 -14.15 -15.41 -7.54
CA GLN A 75 -13.95 -14.97 -8.91
C GLN A 75 -13.32 -13.58 -8.92
N TYR A 76 -12.01 -13.52 -9.12
CA TYR A 76 -11.32 -12.24 -9.23
C TYR A 76 -11.59 -11.61 -10.60
N ARG A 77 -12.17 -10.40 -10.59
CA ARG A 77 -12.42 -9.62 -11.81
C ARG A 77 -11.84 -8.21 -11.66
N LEU A 78 -11.22 -7.71 -12.73
CA LEU A 78 -10.84 -6.30 -12.80
C LEU A 78 -12.08 -5.45 -13.07
N ARG A 79 -12.33 -4.48 -12.19
CA ARG A 79 -13.36 -3.44 -12.43
C ARG A 79 -12.91 -2.46 -13.51
N TYR A 80 -11.61 -2.13 -13.53
CA TYR A 80 -11.00 -1.21 -14.48
C TYR A 80 -9.72 -1.79 -15.10
N PRO A 81 -9.50 -1.63 -16.42
CA PRO A 81 -8.23 -1.98 -17.04
C PRO A 81 -7.14 -0.97 -16.62
N LEU A 82 -5.97 -1.50 -16.26
CA LEU A 82 -4.81 -0.70 -15.82
C LEU A 82 -3.72 -0.54 -16.87
N ASN A 83 -3.60 -1.48 -17.82
CA ASN A 83 -2.47 -1.56 -18.75
C ASN A 83 -2.24 -0.26 -19.56
N GLY A 84 -3.32 0.35 -20.07
CA GLY A 84 -3.22 1.60 -20.83
C GLY A 84 -2.65 2.76 -20.00
N LEU A 85 -3.10 2.90 -18.75
CA LEU A 85 -2.62 3.92 -17.84
C LEU A 85 -1.20 3.64 -17.33
N ALA A 86 -0.83 2.38 -17.15
CA ALA A 86 0.53 1.99 -16.78
C ALA A 86 1.53 2.33 -17.91
N LYS A 87 1.15 2.14 -19.18
CA LYS A 87 1.96 2.58 -20.33
C LYS A 87 2.08 4.10 -20.42
N LEU A 88 0.98 4.82 -20.21
CA LEU A 88 1.00 6.29 -20.15
C LEU A 88 1.85 6.81 -18.97
N SER A 89 1.91 6.07 -17.87
CA SER A 89 2.76 6.40 -16.72
C SER A 89 4.26 6.35 -17.06
N ILE A 90 4.66 5.52 -18.03
CA ILE A 90 6.04 5.52 -18.56
C ILE A 90 6.34 6.87 -19.22
N LEU A 91 5.45 7.34 -20.10
CA LEU A 91 5.59 8.63 -20.78
C LEU A 91 5.64 9.80 -19.78
N ALA A 92 4.76 9.75 -18.77
CA ALA A 92 4.73 10.70 -17.66
C ALA A 92 6.08 10.78 -16.91
N CYS A 93 6.72 9.63 -16.62
CA CYS A 93 8.05 9.61 -15.99
C CYS A 93 9.15 10.19 -16.89
N PHE A 94 9.07 9.98 -18.21
CA PHE A 94 10.01 10.57 -19.18
C PHE A 94 9.90 12.10 -19.29
N VAL A 95 8.76 12.70 -18.94
CA VAL A 95 8.60 14.16 -18.89
C VAL A 95 9.28 14.76 -17.66
N LEU A 96 9.24 14.07 -16.52
CA LEU A 96 9.71 14.59 -15.23
C LEU A 96 11.22 14.44 -15.02
N LEU A 97 11.81 13.34 -15.48
CA LEU A 97 13.23 13.01 -15.25
C LEU A 97 14.22 13.97 -15.91
N PRO A 98 14.06 14.39 -17.18
CA PRO A 98 15.01 15.28 -17.84
C PRO A 98 15.11 16.65 -17.16
N PHE A 99 14.00 17.18 -16.63
CA PHE A 99 14.00 18.47 -15.93
C PHE A 99 14.82 18.42 -14.64
N MET A 100 14.71 17.33 -13.87
CA MET A 100 15.47 17.14 -12.63
C MET A 100 16.96 16.87 -12.88
N LEU A 101 17.28 16.13 -13.94
CA LEU A 101 18.66 15.84 -14.32
C LEU A 101 19.36 17.09 -14.89
N TRP A 102 18.64 17.91 -15.66
CA TRP A 102 19.14 19.17 -16.20
C TRP A 102 19.47 20.19 -15.11
N SER A 103 18.56 20.39 -14.15
CA SER A 103 18.78 21.32 -13.04
C SER A 103 19.95 20.88 -12.16
N SER A 104 20.09 19.57 -11.92
CA SER A 104 21.22 19.00 -11.20
C SER A 104 22.56 19.16 -11.95
N TRP A 105 22.54 19.01 -13.28
CA TRP A 105 23.74 19.21 -14.12
C TRP A 105 24.24 20.65 -14.11
N ILE A 106 23.35 21.64 -14.14
CA ILE A 106 23.73 23.07 -14.08
C ILE A 106 24.45 23.37 -12.77
N VAL A 107 23.92 22.88 -11.65
CA VAL A 107 24.54 23.10 -10.33
C VAL A 107 25.91 22.44 -10.25
N PHE A 108 26.04 21.20 -10.76
CA PHE A 108 27.29 20.44 -10.70
C PHE A 108 28.38 21.01 -11.63
N SER A 109 28.04 21.34 -12.88
CA SER A 109 29.02 21.80 -13.88
C SER A 109 29.64 23.16 -13.55
N ASN A 110 28.97 23.97 -12.74
CA ASN A 110 29.38 25.35 -12.47
C ASN A 110 29.86 25.59 -11.03
N ASN A 111 30.01 24.54 -10.20
CA ASN A 111 30.48 24.63 -8.81
C ASN A 111 29.76 25.72 -7.99
N VAL A 112 28.47 25.92 -8.24
CA VAL A 112 27.73 27.05 -7.68
C VAL A 112 27.37 26.78 -6.22
N VAL A 113 27.76 27.69 -5.32
CA VAL A 113 27.51 27.54 -3.87
C VAL A 113 26.28 28.35 -3.42
N ASN A 114 25.89 29.39 -4.18
CA ASN A 114 24.91 30.38 -3.77
C ASN A 114 23.63 30.39 -4.63
N TYR A 115 22.45 30.62 -4.02
CA TYR A 115 21.16 30.58 -4.74
C TYR A 115 21.01 31.70 -5.78
N GLU A 116 21.50 32.89 -5.47
CA GLU A 116 21.50 34.02 -6.42
C GLU A 116 22.38 33.75 -7.63
N GLU A 117 23.52 33.08 -7.42
CA GLU A 117 24.37 32.59 -8.52
C GLU A 117 23.63 31.53 -9.34
N ILE A 118 22.89 30.60 -8.73
CA ILE A 118 22.09 29.60 -9.47
C ILE A 118 21.03 30.30 -10.34
N GLN A 119 20.30 31.27 -9.78
CA GLN A 119 19.27 32.03 -10.52
C GLN A 119 19.88 32.79 -11.71
N THR A 120 21.00 33.48 -11.50
CA THR A 120 21.69 34.24 -12.55
C THR A 120 22.31 33.32 -13.59
N LEU A 121 22.88 32.17 -13.19
CA LEU A 121 23.41 31.19 -14.12
C LEU A 121 22.33 30.50 -14.94
N ILE A 122 21.18 30.19 -14.32
CA ILE A 122 20.01 29.68 -15.05
C ILE A 122 19.57 30.72 -16.07
N GLN A 123 19.44 31.99 -15.69
CA GLN A 123 19.08 33.05 -16.64
C GLN A 123 20.10 33.20 -17.78
N GLN A 124 21.39 33.22 -17.49
CA GLN A 124 22.45 33.29 -18.51
C GLN A 124 22.44 32.08 -19.44
N ASN A 125 22.34 30.86 -18.88
CA ASN A 125 22.26 29.63 -19.67
C ASN A 125 20.96 29.54 -20.47
N MET A 126 19.84 30.09 -19.97
CA MET A 126 18.60 30.18 -20.73
C MET A 126 18.75 31.05 -21.98
N VAL A 127 19.56 32.11 -21.94
CA VAL A 127 19.85 32.96 -23.11
C VAL A 127 20.71 32.24 -24.14
N HIS A 128 21.62 31.36 -23.69
CA HIS A 128 22.48 30.56 -24.56
C HIS A 128 21.90 29.19 -24.95
N MET A 129 20.72 28.83 -24.44
CA MET A 129 20.08 27.60 -24.83
C MET A 129 19.67 27.66 -26.31
N PRO A 130 19.79 26.54 -27.03
CA PRO A 130 19.34 26.48 -28.40
C PRO A 130 17.84 26.84 -28.48
N SER A 131 17.42 27.47 -29.57
CA SER A 131 16.08 28.03 -29.75
C SER A 131 14.94 27.03 -29.52
N PHE A 132 15.20 25.73 -29.63
CA PHE A 132 14.24 24.66 -29.36
C PHE A 132 14.02 24.34 -27.86
N ALA A 133 14.94 24.74 -26.97
CA ALA A 133 14.90 24.32 -25.58
C ALA A 133 13.85 25.06 -24.73
N VAL A 134 13.63 26.35 -24.98
CA VAL A 134 12.59 27.13 -24.27
C VAL A 134 11.17 26.61 -24.60
N PRO A 135 10.80 26.37 -25.88
CA PRO A 135 9.55 25.69 -26.22
C PRO A 135 9.44 24.29 -25.60
N LEU A 136 10.54 23.54 -25.51
CA LEU A 136 10.56 22.21 -24.92
C LEU A 136 10.27 22.25 -23.41
N VAL A 137 10.90 23.14 -22.65
CA VAL A 137 10.63 23.31 -21.21
C VAL A 137 9.18 23.74 -20.98
N PHE A 138 8.66 24.65 -21.81
CA PHE A 138 7.26 25.07 -21.75
C PHE A 138 6.30 23.91 -22.03
N PHE A 139 6.59 23.11 -23.06
CA PHE A 139 5.81 21.92 -23.40
C PHE A 139 5.82 20.87 -22.28
N LEU A 140 6.99 20.56 -21.70
CA LEU A 140 7.13 19.66 -20.55
C LEU A 140 6.35 20.17 -19.33
N SER A 141 6.35 21.49 -19.09
CA SER A 141 5.57 22.11 -18.00
C SER A 141 4.06 21.95 -18.20
N ILE A 142 3.57 22.10 -19.43
CA ILE A 142 2.15 21.87 -19.76
C ILE A 142 1.78 20.39 -19.54
N LEU A 143 2.68 19.47 -19.86
CA LEU A 143 2.45 18.03 -19.68
C LEU A 143 2.48 17.56 -18.22
N PHE A 144 2.89 18.41 -17.27
CA PHE A 144 2.94 18.07 -15.85
C PHE A 144 1.56 17.73 -15.28
N ILE A 145 0.55 18.57 -15.55
CA ILE A 145 -0.81 18.38 -15.00
C ILE A 145 -1.45 17.10 -15.57
N PRO A 146 -1.47 16.85 -16.89
CA PRO A 146 -1.94 15.59 -17.44
C PRO A 146 -1.19 14.36 -16.90
N SER A 147 0.13 14.46 -16.73
CA SER A 147 0.95 13.42 -16.14
C SER A 147 0.47 13.06 -14.74
N LEU A 148 0.32 14.04 -13.84
CA LEU A 148 -0.21 13.81 -12.49
C LEU A 148 -1.61 13.20 -12.51
N LEU A 149 -2.51 13.69 -13.37
CA LEU A 149 -3.85 13.13 -13.50
C LEU A 149 -3.82 11.64 -13.90
N ILE A 150 -2.95 11.25 -14.83
CA ILE A 150 -2.79 9.84 -15.22
C ILE A 150 -2.37 9.00 -14.01
N GLN A 151 -1.44 9.48 -13.20
CA GLN A 151 -0.97 8.78 -12.00
C GLN A 151 -2.08 8.63 -10.95
N LEU A 152 -2.85 9.69 -10.70
CA LEU A 152 -3.97 9.67 -9.74
C LEU A 152 -5.12 8.78 -10.22
N ILE A 153 -5.46 8.82 -11.51
CA ILE A 153 -6.49 7.96 -12.10
C ILE A 153 -6.05 6.50 -12.03
N TRP A 154 -4.77 6.21 -12.31
CA TRP A 154 -4.23 4.85 -12.16
C TRP A 154 -4.36 4.37 -10.72
N LEU A 155 -3.96 5.20 -9.74
CA LEU A 155 -4.02 4.86 -8.33
C LEU A 155 -5.46 4.56 -7.89
N TYR A 156 -6.40 5.43 -8.26
CA TYR A 156 -7.82 5.22 -7.99
C TYR A 156 -8.30 3.86 -8.53
N ARG A 157 -8.01 3.58 -9.79
CA ARG A 157 -8.44 2.34 -10.46
C ARG A 157 -7.79 1.11 -9.84
N ALA A 158 -6.51 1.18 -9.50
CA ALA A 158 -5.78 0.09 -8.88
C ALA A 158 -6.35 -0.25 -7.48
N SER A 159 -6.67 0.77 -6.68
CA SER A 159 -7.36 0.59 -5.40
C SER A 159 -8.79 0.04 -5.58
N ALA A 160 -9.54 0.53 -6.55
CA ALA A 160 -10.91 0.09 -6.82
C ALA A 160 -10.98 -1.38 -7.28
N ASN A 161 -9.98 -1.84 -8.05
CA ASN A 161 -9.87 -3.24 -8.45
C ASN A 161 -9.71 -4.19 -7.25
N ILE A 162 -9.02 -3.75 -6.20
CA ILE A 162 -8.80 -4.59 -5.02
C ILE A 162 -10.08 -4.72 -4.20
N GLN A 163 -10.90 -3.65 -4.14
CA GLN A 163 -12.21 -3.75 -3.52
C GLN A 163 -13.11 -4.77 -4.22
N GLU A 164 -12.98 -4.89 -5.55
CA GLU A 164 -13.69 -5.92 -6.34
C GLU A 164 -13.18 -7.34 -6.02
N PHE A 165 -11.93 -7.49 -5.61
CA PHE A 165 -11.38 -8.77 -5.14
C PHE A 165 -11.90 -9.18 -3.75
N GLN A 166 -12.82 -8.41 -3.15
CA GLN A 166 -13.46 -8.66 -1.85
C GLN A 166 -12.47 -8.85 -0.69
N VAL A 167 -11.34 -8.16 -0.77
CA VAL A 167 -10.30 -8.23 0.27
C VAL A 167 -10.78 -7.52 1.53
N GLN A 168 -10.85 -8.24 2.65
CA GLN A 168 -11.23 -7.69 3.94
C GLN A 168 -10.06 -6.97 4.62
N GLY A 169 -10.36 -5.92 5.41
CA GLY A 169 -9.38 -5.23 6.25
C GLY A 169 -8.52 -4.16 5.55
N ILE A 170 -8.87 -3.77 4.33
CA ILE A 170 -8.20 -2.68 3.60
C ILE A 170 -8.45 -1.35 4.32
N ARG A 171 -7.38 -0.62 4.59
CA ARG A 171 -7.40 0.66 5.32
C ARG A 171 -7.68 1.82 4.36
N PHE A 172 -7.16 1.75 3.14
CA PHE A 172 -7.24 2.86 2.19
C PHE A 172 -8.31 2.63 1.13
N THR A 173 -9.37 3.45 1.17
CA THR A 173 -10.37 3.48 0.09
C THR A 173 -9.78 4.13 -1.18
N PRO A 174 -10.34 3.88 -2.38
CA PRO A 174 -9.86 4.49 -3.62
C PRO A 174 -9.82 6.02 -3.58
N PHE A 175 -10.84 6.64 -2.99
CA PHE A 175 -10.90 8.08 -2.84
C PHE A 175 -9.85 8.59 -1.85
N LEU A 176 -9.71 7.92 -0.69
CA LEU A 176 -8.71 8.27 0.32
C LEU A 176 -7.29 8.12 -0.21
N SER A 177 -7.03 7.07 -1.01
CA SER A 177 -5.74 6.81 -1.67
C SER A 177 -5.30 8.01 -2.54
N VAL A 178 -6.22 8.55 -3.34
CA VAL A 178 -5.98 9.73 -4.18
C VAL A 178 -5.76 10.97 -3.33
N LEU A 179 -6.66 11.22 -2.36
CA LEU A 179 -6.62 12.42 -1.54
C LEU A 179 -5.33 12.52 -0.72
N LEU A 180 -4.90 11.42 -0.11
CA LEU A 180 -3.64 11.37 0.64
C LEU A 180 -2.42 11.54 -0.28
N SER A 181 -2.46 11.02 -1.51
CA SER A 181 -1.37 11.19 -2.48
C SER A 181 -1.21 12.63 -2.97
N CYS A 182 -2.27 13.43 -2.91
CA CYS A 182 -2.23 14.86 -3.22
C CYS A 182 -1.65 15.72 -2.08
N MET A 183 -1.48 15.18 -0.87
CA MET A 183 -0.93 15.96 0.25
C MET A 183 0.57 16.22 0.05
N PRO A 184 1.03 17.48 0.06
CA PRO A 184 2.45 17.78 -0.03
C PRO A 184 3.21 17.12 1.13
N VAL A 185 4.39 16.57 0.83
CA VAL A 185 5.36 16.02 1.80
C VAL A 185 4.90 14.76 2.57
N VAL A 186 3.78 14.83 3.29
CA VAL A 186 3.18 13.68 3.99
C VAL A 186 2.60 12.67 3.00
N GLY A 187 2.06 13.15 1.88
CA GLY A 187 1.50 12.31 0.83
C GLY A 187 2.52 11.39 0.17
N MET A 188 3.82 11.71 0.20
CA MET A 188 4.86 10.86 -0.40
C MET A 188 5.04 9.53 0.37
N VAL A 189 5.07 9.60 1.71
CA VAL A 189 5.14 8.40 2.56
C VAL A 189 3.81 7.66 2.54
N LEU A 190 2.70 8.39 2.64
CA LEU A 190 1.36 7.79 2.59
C LEU A 190 1.11 7.07 1.26
N ASN A 191 1.50 7.66 0.14
CA ASN A 191 1.39 7.03 -1.18
C ASN A 191 2.20 5.72 -1.24
N ALA A 192 3.40 5.68 -0.64
CA ALA A 192 4.16 4.45 -0.55
C ALA A 192 3.45 3.36 0.29
N LEU A 193 2.79 3.74 1.38
CA LEU A 193 1.99 2.81 2.19
C LEU A 193 0.75 2.31 1.45
N VAL A 194 0.06 3.19 0.73
CA VAL A 194 -1.07 2.84 -0.14
C VAL A 194 -0.62 1.82 -1.20
N LEU A 195 0.48 2.08 -1.90
CA LEU A 195 1.03 1.13 -2.88
C LEU A 195 1.39 -0.22 -2.24
N GLN A 196 1.88 -0.24 -1.00
CA GLN A 196 2.18 -1.50 -0.29
C GLN A 196 0.94 -2.31 -0.02
N GLU A 197 -0.12 -1.68 0.45
CA GLU A 197 -1.41 -2.34 0.66
C GLU A 197 -1.94 -2.89 -0.67
N ILE A 198 -1.90 -2.06 -1.72
CA ILE A 198 -2.35 -2.45 -3.06
C ILE A 198 -1.55 -3.66 -3.57
N TYR A 199 -0.22 -3.62 -3.45
CA TYR A 199 0.66 -4.71 -3.90
C TYR A 199 0.40 -6.01 -3.15
N LYS A 200 0.27 -5.96 -1.82
CA LYS A 200 0.04 -7.14 -0.99
C LYS A 200 -1.28 -7.82 -1.33
N ALA A 201 -2.34 -7.03 -1.44
CA ALA A 201 -3.67 -7.50 -1.83
C ALA A 201 -3.69 -8.03 -3.27
N SER A 202 -2.91 -7.41 -4.17
CA SER A 202 -2.74 -7.88 -5.55
C SER A 202 -1.85 -9.12 -5.69
N LYS A 203 -1.19 -9.58 -4.62
CA LYS A 203 -0.34 -10.78 -4.67
C LYS A 203 -1.10 -12.02 -4.21
N ASN A 204 -1.79 -11.92 -3.09
CA ASN A 204 -2.70 -12.94 -2.59
C ASN A 204 -3.83 -12.25 -1.80
N PRO A 205 -5.03 -12.10 -2.39
CA PRO A 205 -6.17 -11.45 -1.74
C PRO A 205 -6.57 -12.07 -0.40
N ALA A 206 -6.55 -13.41 -0.29
CA ALA A 206 -7.03 -14.13 0.89
C ALA A 206 -6.14 -13.93 2.12
N GLU A 207 -4.82 -13.91 1.92
CA GLU A 207 -3.83 -13.80 3.01
C GLU A 207 -2.94 -12.56 2.85
N TRP A 208 -3.54 -11.47 2.37
CA TRP A 208 -2.78 -10.29 1.95
C TRP A 208 -1.98 -9.65 3.10
N MET A 209 -2.48 -9.71 4.33
CA MET A 209 -1.81 -9.13 5.51
C MET A 209 -0.46 -9.82 5.80
N LEU A 210 -0.35 -11.12 5.50
CA LEU A 210 0.86 -11.91 5.67
C LEU A 210 1.88 -11.67 4.55
N GLN A 211 1.47 -11.04 3.44
CA GLN A 211 2.35 -10.86 2.30
C GLN A 211 3.42 -9.80 2.57
N THR A 212 4.66 -10.15 2.24
CA THR A 212 5.78 -9.20 2.27
C THR A 212 5.75 -8.30 1.02
N PRO A 213 5.97 -6.99 1.16
CA PRO A 213 6.04 -6.08 0.01
C PRO A 213 7.27 -6.38 -0.87
N SER A 214 7.22 -5.99 -2.14
CA SER A 214 8.35 -6.15 -3.05
C SER A 214 9.58 -5.34 -2.59
N ARG A 215 10.78 -5.72 -3.05
CA ARG A 215 12.00 -4.95 -2.78
C ARG A 215 11.88 -3.52 -3.31
N SER A 216 11.31 -3.35 -4.50
CA SER A 216 11.08 -2.04 -5.12
C SER A 216 10.16 -1.17 -4.26
N LEU A 217 9.08 -1.71 -3.70
CA LEU A 217 8.20 -0.94 -2.82
C LEU A 217 8.84 -0.57 -1.48
N ARG A 218 9.69 -1.44 -0.92
CA ARG A 218 10.44 -1.12 0.30
C ARG A 218 11.45 -0.01 0.05
N LEU A 219 12.17 -0.08 -1.08
CA LEU A 219 13.06 0.99 -1.52
C LEU A 219 12.29 2.28 -1.80
N TYR A 220 11.11 2.19 -2.44
CA TYR A 220 10.27 3.35 -2.69
C TYR A 220 9.88 4.05 -1.39
N LEU A 221 9.41 3.29 -0.38
CA LEU A 221 9.10 3.84 0.94
C LEU A 221 10.33 4.48 1.59
N LEU A 222 11.49 3.83 1.56
CA LEU A 222 12.72 4.39 2.12
C LEU A 222 13.07 5.72 1.45
N VAL A 223 13.05 5.77 0.12
CA VAL A 223 13.39 6.96 -0.66
C VAL A 223 12.38 8.08 -0.42
N THR A 224 11.08 7.80 -0.40
CA THR A 224 10.06 8.82 -0.13
C THR A 224 10.11 9.32 1.30
N THR A 225 10.39 8.47 2.29
CA THR A 225 10.62 8.90 3.67
C THR A 225 11.87 9.78 3.78
N ALA A 226 12.99 9.38 3.18
CA ALA A 226 14.22 10.18 3.18
C ALA A 226 13.98 11.56 2.54
N LEU A 227 13.24 11.59 1.44
CA LEU A 227 12.87 12.82 0.77
C LEU A 227 11.93 13.71 1.61
N THR A 228 10.92 13.12 2.26
CA THR A 228 10.04 13.84 3.19
C THR A 228 10.86 14.46 4.34
N LEU A 229 11.83 13.72 4.89
CA LEU A 229 12.73 14.26 5.91
C LEU A 229 13.59 15.42 5.37
N CYS A 230 14.16 15.29 4.17
CA CYS A 230 14.96 16.33 3.53
C CYS A 230 14.15 17.62 3.26
N THR A 231 12.85 17.48 2.99
CA THR A 231 11.95 18.61 2.73
C THR A 231 11.39 19.26 4.00
N LEU A 232 11.16 18.48 5.07
CA LEU A 232 10.68 19.00 6.35
C LEU A 232 11.78 19.63 7.21
N PHE A 233 13.01 19.13 7.10
CA PHE A 233 14.15 19.63 7.84
C PHE A 233 15.14 20.25 6.85
N PRO A 234 14.86 21.49 6.38
CA PRO A 234 15.73 22.13 5.41
C PRO A 234 17.12 22.28 6.01
N PHE A 235 18.11 21.87 5.23
CA PHE A 235 19.51 22.09 5.56
C PHE A 235 19.75 23.60 5.75
N GLY A 236 20.62 23.98 6.69
CA GLY A 236 21.02 25.37 6.86
C GLY A 236 21.52 25.98 5.56
N ALA A 237 21.49 27.32 5.44
CA ALA A 237 21.86 28.03 4.21
C ALA A 237 23.23 27.60 3.62
N GLU A 238 24.15 27.18 4.49
CA GLU A 238 25.50 26.73 4.16
C GLU A 238 25.56 25.36 3.44
N HIS A 239 24.45 24.63 3.41
CA HIS A 239 24.34 23.29 2.82
C HIS A 239 23.30 23.22 1.71
N TYR A 240 22.89 24.37 1.17
CA TYR A 240 21.84 24.47 0.15
C TYR A 240 22.13 23.60 -1.09
N VAL A 241 23.36 23.62 -1.60
CA VAL A 241 23.76 22.80 -2.77
C VAL A 241 23.60 21.30 -2.48
N THR A 242 24.02 20.88 -1.30
CA THR A 242 23.93 19.47 -0.87
C THR A 242 22.46 19.07 -0.75
N ALA A 243 21.63 19.94 -0.17
CA ALA A 243 20.18 19.73 -0.07
C ALA A 243 19.52 19.62 -1.45
N PHE A 244 19.88 20.50 -2.37
CA PHE A 244 19.34 20.53 -3.73
C PHE A 244 19.68 19.25 -4.50
N LEU A 245 20.95 18.85 -4.51
CA LEU A 245 21.41 17.63 -5.18
C LEU A 245 20.80 16.38 -4.55
N LEU A 246 20.79 16.30 -3.22
CA LEU A 246 20.20 15.17 -2.51
C LEU A 246 18.70 15.04 -2.81
N THR A 247 17.96 16.16 -2.79
CA THR A 247 16.53 16.19 -3.12
C THR A 247 16.29 15.79 -4.59
N GLY A 248 17.11 16.28 -5.52
CA GLY A 248 17.03 15.93 -6.94
C GLY A 248 17.28 14.43 -7.20
N VAL A 249 18.29 13.84 -6.57
CA VAL A 249 18.60 12.41 -6.67
C VAL A 249 17.48 11.57 -6.06
N LEU A 250 17.01 11.93 -4.86
CA LEU A 250 15.92 11.23 -4.18
C LEU A 250 14.62 11.31 -4.98
N MET A 251 14.31 12.46 -5.59
CA MET A 251 13.13 12.60 -6.44
C MET A 251 13.22 11.75 -7.71
N THR A 252 14.38 11.75 -8.36
CA THR A 252 14.65 10.91 -9.53
C THR A 252 14.47 9.42 -9.19
N ALA A 253 15.07 8.98 -8.08
CA ALA A 253 14.92 7.61 -7.59
C ALA A 253 13.46 7.28 -7.25
N ALA A 254 12.74 8.19 -6.60
CA ALA A 254 11.33 8.02 -6.27
C ALA A 254 10.46 7.88 -7.54
N SER A 255 10.68 8.69 -8.57
CA SER A 255 9.94 8.59 -9.83
C SER A 255 10.15 7.26 -10.55
N ILE A 256 11.40 6.79 -10.62
CA ILE A 256 11.73 5.49 -11.24
C ILE A 256 11.10 4.34 -10.43
N LEU A 257 11.27 4.36 -9.11
CA LEU A 257 10.73 3.33 -8.24
C LEU A 257 9.20 3.31 -8.27
N TRP A 258 8.55 4.48 -8.31
CA TRP A 258 7.10 4.58 -8.46
C TRP A 258 6.63 3.90 -9.75
N LEU A 259 7.29 4.18 -10.88
CA LEU A 259 6.96 3.54 -12.16
C LEU A 259 7.12 2.01 -12.09
N VAL A 260 8.21 1.53 -11.50
CA VAL A 260 8.44 0.10 -11.30
C VAL A 260 7.32 -0.51 -10.45
N CYS A 261 6.88 0.17 -9.39
CA CYS A 261 5.78 -0.29 -8.54
C CYS A 261 4.45 -0.36 -9.32
N VAL A 262 4.14 0.66 -10.12
CA VAL A 262 2.94 0.73 -10.97
C VAL A 262 2.88 -0.43 -11.94
N LEU A 263 3.98 -0.71 -12.62
CA LEU A 263 4.08 -1.81 -13.58
C LEU A 263 3.97 -3.18 -12.87
N GLN A 264 4.62 -3.34 -11.72
CA GLN A 264 4.54 -4.56 -10.91
C GLN A 264 3.12 -4.85 -10.44
N ILE A 265 2.44 -3.84 -9.88
CA ILE A 265 1.06 -3.97 -9.39
C ILE A 265 0.11 -4.28 -10.55
N THR A 266 0.21 -3.53 -11.65
CA THR A 266 -0.63 -3.74 -12.84
C THR A 266 -0.53 -5.19 -13.33
N ARG A 267 0.71 -5.69 -13.49
CA ARG A 267 0.97 -7.06 -13.91
C ARG A 267 0.42 -8.08 -12.91
N LYS A 268 0.55 -7.83 -11.60
CA LYS A 268 0.05 -8.75 -10.56
C LYS A 268 -1.47 -8.87 -10.57
N GLN A 269 -2.18 -7.76 -10.71
CA GLN A 269 -3.63 -7.79 -10.81
C GLN A 269 -4.11 -8.52 -12.08
N GLU A 270 -3.42 -8.35 -13.21
CA GLU A 270 -3.71 -9.09 -14.45
C GLU A 270 -3.39 -10.60 -14.33
N GLU A 271 -2.26 -10.94 -13.70
CA GLU A 271 -1.87 -12.33 -13.42
C GLU A 271 -2.88 -13.04 -12.49
N LEU A 272 -3.43 -12.34 -11.49
CA LEU A 272 -4.45 -12.90 -10.60
C LEU A 272 -5.73 -13.27 -11.36
N VAL A 273 -6.23 -12.35 -12.19
CA VAL A 273 -7.48 -12.58 -12.95
C VAL A 273 -7.29 -13.65 -14.03
N SER A 274 -6.16 -13.65 -14.74
CA SER A 274 -5.88 -14.69 -15.75
C SER A 274 -5.72 -16.09 -15.15
N LYS A 275 -5.06 -16.22 -13.99
CA LYS A 275 -4.96 -17.51 -13.29
C LYS A 275 -6.31 -18.06 -12.85
N ASN A 276 -7.18 -17.18 -12.36
CA ASN A 276 -8.54 -17.54 -11.94
C ASN A 276 -9.42 -17.99 -13.13
N GLN A 277 -9.22 -17.41 -14.31
CA GLN A 277 -9.89 -17.86 -15.54
C GLN A 277 -9.39 -19.22 -16.02
N ASN A 278 -8.08 -19.47 -15.96
CA ASN A 278 -7.47 -20.71 -16.42
C ASN A 278 -7.70 -21.90 -15.47
N SER A 279 -7.86 -21.67 -14.17
CA SER A 279 -8.22 -22.76 -13.24
C SER A 279 -9.63 -23.31 -13.48
N ARG A 280 -10.46 -22.55 -14.21
CA ARG A 280 -11.87 -22.87 -14.48
C ARG A 280 -12.13 -23.44 -15.88
N SER A 281 -11.15 -23.40 -16.79
CA SER A 281 -11.25 -23.94 -18.16
C SER A 281 -10.72 -25.36 -18.25
#